data_AF-A0A2M8ALD9-F1
#
_entry.id   AF-A0A2M8ALD9-F1
#
_cell.length_a   1.000
_cell.length_b   1.000
_cell.length_c   1.000
_cell.angle_alpha   90.00
_cell.angle_beta   90.00
_cell.angle_gamma   90.00
#
_symmetry.space_group_name_H-M   'P 1'
#
loop_
_entity.id
_entity.type
_entity.pdbx_description
1 polymer ?
#
loop_
_entity_poly.entity_id
_entity_poly.type
_entity_poly.pdbx_seq_one_letter_code
_entity_poly.pdbx_strand_id
1 'polypeptide(L)'
;MPELFDYLKSLTNKKIKYESEEDFKGYSQWMINRYLSTIDSLLPIVSEINREYIISDKAHYNLFFTIIPKSNSYLKYNFKKEKNDKEIEYLMNYFNCDFHLAKTYSELISKEEFEKIISFYEDRGYKQTTKRRKK
;
A
#
# COMPACT_ATOMS: atom_id res chain seq x y z
N MET A 1 10.38 -13.24 -17.69
CA MET A 1 10.29 -12.98 -16.24
C MET A 1 8.81 -12.82 -15.90
N PRO A 2 8.30 -13.46 -14.85
CA PRO A 2 6.90 -13.34 -14.46
C PRO A 2 6.61 -11.93 -13.93
N GLU A 3 5.39 -11.44 -14.20
CA GLU A 3 4.90 -10.23 -13.55
C GLU A 3 4.32 -10.56 -12.17
N LEU A 4 4.18 -9.55 -11.30
CA LEU A 4 3.66 -9.73 -9.95
C LEU A 4 2.34 -10.54 -9.89
N PHE A 5 1.41 -10.24 -10.81
CA PHE A 5 0.12 -10.92 -10.86
C PHE A 5 0.21 -12.38 -11.28
N ASP A 6 1.28 -12.78 -11.97
CA ASP A 6 1.48 -14.17 -12.37
C ASP A 6 1.85 -15.03 -11.16
N TYR A 7 2.61 -14.51 -10.19
CA TYR A 7 2.86 -15.23 -8.94
C TYR A 7 1.57 -15.40 -8.12
N LEU A 8 0.70 -14.38 -8.06
CA LEU A 8 -0.59 -14.51 -7.37
C LEU A 8 -1.47 -15.57 -8.01
N LYS A 9 -1.57 -15.57 -9.35
CA LYS A 9 -2.31 -16.62 -10.10
C LYS A 9 -1.68 -17.99 -9.93
N SER A 10 -0.35 -18.05 -9.80
CA SER A 10 0.36 -19.30 -9.55
C SER A 10 0.05 -19.85 -8.16
N LEU A 11 0.04 -19.00 -7.13
CA LEU A 11 -0.26 -19.40 -5.76
C LEU A 11 -1.69 -19.94 -5.59
N THR A 12 -2.67 -19.33 -6.27
CA THR A 12 -4.09 -19.69 -6.12
C THR A 12 -4.56 -20.73 -7.15
N ASN A 13 -4.37 -20.48 -8.44
CA ASN A 13 -5.02 -21.23 -9.51
C ASN A 13 -4.10 -22.24 -10.19
N LYS A 14 -2.98 -21.80 -10.78
CA LYS A 14 -2.17 -22.65 -11.68
C LYS A 14 -1.17 -23.57 -10.97
N LYS A 15 -0.81 -23.28 -9.72
CA LYS A 15 0.20 -24.01 -8.93
C LYS A 15 1.49 -24.28 -9.72
N ILE A 16 2.09 -23.21 -10.25
CA ILE A 16 3.38 -23.28 -10.95
C ILE A 16 4.50 -23.14 -9.90
N LYS A 17 5.46 -24.05 -9.89
CA LYS A 17 6.62 -23.95 -9.00
C LYS A 17 7.70 -23.11 -9.69
N TYR A 18 8.14 -22.03 -9.06
CA TYR A 18 9.29 -21.24 -9.51
C TYR A 18 10.51 -21.63 -8.69
N GLU A 19 11.61 -21.97 -9.34
CA GLU A 19 12.82 -22.46 -8.67
C GLU A 19 14.06 -21.63 -8.98
N SER A 20 14.10 -20.94 -10.13
CA SER A 20 15.25 -20.14 -10.53
C SER A 20 15.25 -18.78 -9.82
N GLU A 21 16.42 -18.23 -9.53
CA GLU A 21 16.54 -16.90 -8.92
C GLU A 21 16.11 -15.79 -9.89
N GLU A 22 16.25 -16.02 -11.19
CA GLU A 22 15.82 -15.09 -12.24
C GLU A 22 14.30 -14.92 -12.27
N ASP A 23 13.55 -15.96 -11.89
CA ASP A 23 12.11 -15.92 -11.76
C ASP A 23 11.65 -15.02 -10.63
N PHE A 24 12.48 -14.64 -9.65
CA PHE A 24 12.07 -13.80 -8.52
C PHE A 24 12.36 -12.30 -8.69
N LYS A 25 12.95 -11.88 -9.82
CA LYS A 25 13.26 -10.46 -10.06
C LYS A 25 12.03 -9.53 -10.07
N GLY A 26 10.86 -10.04 -10.47
CA GLY A 26 9.58 -9.31 -10.46
C GLY A 26 8.76 -9.54 -9.18
N TYR A 27 9.30 -10.30 -8.22
CA TYR A 27 8.60 -10.67 -7.01
C TYR A 27 8.68 -9.55 -5.97
N SER A 28 7.56 -9.31 -5.27
CA SER A 28 7.51 -8.36 -4.16
C SER A 28 6.78 -8.99 -2.99
N GLN A 29 7.52 -9.39 -1.95
CA GLN A 29 6.94 -9.96 -0.73
C GLN A 29 5.85 -9.05 -0.15
N TRP A 30 6.15 -7.75 -0.06
CA TRP A 30 5.21 -6.75 0.44
C TRP A 30 3.89 -6.78 -0.32
N MET A 31 3.95 -6.81 -1.65
CA MET A 31 2.74 -6.78 -2.44
C MET A 31 1.99 -8.11 -2.37
N ILE A 32 2.68 -9.25 -2.39
CA ILE A 32 2.05 -10.56 -2.21
C ILE A 32 1.34 -10.65 -0.85
N ASN A 33 1.99 -10.25 0.23
CA ASN A 33 1.40 -10.23 1.57
C ASN A 33 0.15 -9.35 1.62
N ARG A 34 0.18 -8.20 0.94
CA ARG A 34 -0.97 -7.30 0.85
C ARG A 34 -2.17 -7.90 0.11
N TYR A 35 -1.93 -8.71 -0.91
CA TYR A 35 -3.00 -9.43 -1.60
C TYR A 35 -3.49 -10.63 -0.78
N LEU A 36 -2.59 -11.41 -0.18
CA LEU A 36 -2.95 -12.58 0.61
C LEU A 36 -3.64 -12.23 1.93
N SER A 37 -3.37 -11.06 2.52
CA SER A 37 -4.07 -10.56 3.69
C SER A 37 -5.56 -10.28 3.44
N THR A 38 -6.01 -10.28 2.17
CA THR A 38 -7.45 -10.18 1.84
C THR A 38 -8.20 -11.50 2.05
N ILE A 39 -7.48 -12.61 2.22
CA ILE A 39 -8.05 -13.91 2.58
C ILE A 39 -7.99 -14.05 4.10
N ASP A 40 -9.15 -14.06 4.75
CA ASP A 40 -9.26 -14.12 6.21
C ASP A 40 -8.52 -15.33 6.82
N SER A 41 -8.55 -16.48 6.15
CA SER A 41 -7.87 -17.70 6.63
C SER A 41 -6.35 -17.61 6.60
N LEU A 42 -5.78 -16.73 5.77
CA LEU A 42 -4.32 -16.54 5.64
C LEU A 42 -3.81 -15.36 6.47
N LEU A 43 -4.70 -14.49 6.95
CA LEU A 43 -4.34 -13.26 7.66
C LEU A 43 -3.39 -13.49 8.85
N PRO A 44 -3.59 -14.49 9.74
CA PRO A 44 -2.65 -14.73 10.84
C PRO A 44 -1.25 -15.11 10.34
N ILE A 45 -1.19 -15.99 9.33
CA ILE A 45 0.06 -16.49 8.76
C ILE A 45 0.83 -15.35 8.09
N VAL A 46 0.14 -14.54 7.29
CA VAL A 46 0.72 -13.36 6.63
C VAL A 46 1.24 -12.36 7.66
N SER A 47 0.53 -12.17 8.77
CA SER A 47 0.96 -11.26 9.85
C SER A 47 2.26 -11.71 10.50
N GLU A 48 2.40 -13.00 10.80
CA GLU A 48 3.62 -13.57 11.38
C GLU A 48 4.79 -13.49 10.39
N ILE A 49 4.58 -13.87 9.12
CA ILE A 49 5.62 -13.76 8.08
C ILE A 49 6.07 -12.31 7.90
N ASN A 50 5.15 -11.34 7.95
CA ASN A 50 5.48 -9.94 7.78
C ASN A 50 6.27 -9.34 8.97
N ARG A 51 6.29 -10.00 10.13
CA ARG A 51 7.19 -9.63 11.24
C ARG A 51 8.63 -10.11 10.98
N GLU A 52 8.77 -11.22 10.27
CA GLU A 52 10.04 -11.85 9.94
C GLU A 52 10.63 -11.28 8.64
N TYR A 53 11.38 -10.17 8.73
CA TYR A 53 11.94 -9.48 7.55
C TYR A 53 13.10 -10.20 6.83
N ILE A 54 13.53 -11.37 7.31
CA ILE A 54 14.78 -12.04 6.88
C ILE A 54 14.52 -13.11 5.80
N ILE A 55 13.26 -13.39 5.48
CA ILE A 55 12.89 -14.47 4.55
C ILE A 55 13.24 -14.06 3.11
N SER A 56 13.87 -14.97 2.36
CA SER A 56 14.14 -14.76 0.92
C SER A 56 12.86 -14.87 0.09
N ASP A 57 12.81 -14.17 -1.05
CA ASP A 57 11.65 -14.19 -1.96
C ASP A 57 11.21 -15.61 -2.35
N LYS A 58 12.20 -16.48 -2.58
CA LYS A 58 12.00 -17.89 -2.88
C LYS A 58 11.39 -18.66 -1.71
N ALA A 59 11.91 -18.47 -0.50
CA ALA A 59 11.38 -19.14 0.69
C ALA A 59 9.96 -18.65 1.01
N HIS A 60 9.73 -17.35 0.90
CA HIS A 60 8.42 -16.72 1.07
C HIS A 60 7.39 -17.29 0.08
N TYR A 61 7.74 -17.36 -1.20
CA TYR A 61 6.87 -17.94 -2.23
C TYR A 61 6.56 -19.42 -1.95
N ASN A 62 7.58 -20.23 -1.64
CA ASN A 62 7.42 -21.66 -1.39
C ASN A 62 6.54 -21.94 -0.17
N LEU A 63 6.63 -21.12 0.88
CA LEU A 63 5.79 -21.23 2.06
C LEU A 63 4.31 -21.08 1.70
N PHE A 64 3.95 -19.99 1.01
CA PHE A 64 2.58 -19.77 0.56
C PHE A 64 2.12 -20.79 -0.49
N PHE A 65 3.03 -21.26 -1.33
CA PHE A 65 2.72 -22.29 -2.32
C PHE A 65 2.25 -23.59 -1.67
N THR A 66 2.87 -23.99 -0.56
CA THR A 66 2.52 -25.18 0.22
C THR A 66 1.27 -24.99 1.06
N ILE A 67 1.07 -23.81 1.67
CA ILE A 67 -0.05 -23.54 2.58
C ILE A 67 -1.37 -23.36 1.82
N ILE A 68 -1.36 -22.61 0.71
CA ILE A 68 -2.58 -22.23 0.02
C ILE A 68 -3.09 -23.44 -0.77
N PRO A 69 -4.33 -23.92 -0.59
CA PRO A 69 -4.89 -24.95 -1.46
C PRO A 69 -5.19 -24.37 -2.85
N LYS A 70 -5.29 -25.23 -3.87
CA LYS A 70 -5.68 -24.79 -5.21
C LYS A 70 -7.12 -24.27 -5.18
N SER A 71 -7.32 -22.98 -5.39
CA SER A 71 -8.65 -22.35 -5.45
C SER A 71 -8.68 -21.25 -6.50
N ASN A 72 -9.82 -21.09 -7.18
CA ASN A 72 -10.03 -19.99 -8.11
C ASN A 72 -10.60 -18.76 -7.38
N SER A 73 -10.00 -18.40 -6.25
CA SER A 73 -10.45 -17.28 -5.43
C SER A 73 -10.04 -15.95 -6.05
N TYR A 74 -11.01 -15.07 -6.29
CA TYR A 74 -10.73 -13.72 -6.76
C TYR A 74 -10.22 -12.84 -5.60
N LEU A 75 -8.95 -12.47 -5.63
CA LEU A 75 -8.33 -11.57 -4.65
C LEU A 75 -8.74 -10.12 -4.96
N LYS A 76 -9.74 -9.61 -4.23
CA LYS A 76 -10.18 -8.22 -4.39
C LYS A 76 -9.22 -7.28 -3.64
N TYR A 77 -8.46 -6.49 -4.38
CA TYR A 77 -7.62 -5.44 -3.79
C TYR A 77 -8.50 -4.31 -3.24
N ASN A 78 -8.72 -4.29 -1.93
CA ASN A 78 -9.59 -3.32 -1.28
C ASN A 78 -8.87 -2.07 -0.76
N PHE A 79 -7.56 -1.92 -1.00
CA PHE A 79 -6.82 -0.78 -0.47
C PHE A 79 -7.08 0.48 -1.30
N LYS A 80 -8.06 1.28 -0.87
CA LYS A 80 -8.24 2.64 -1.36
C LYS A 80 -7.13 3.50 -0.77
N LYS A 81 -6.31 4.10 -1.63
CA LYS A 81 -5.49 5.23 -1.19
C LYS A 81 -6.48 6.34 -0.82
N GLU A 82 -6.45 6.80 0.43
CA GLU A 82 -7.14 8.06 0.76
C GLU A 82 -6.62 9.10 -0.23
N LYS A 83 -7.53 9.76 -0.95
CA LYS A 83 -7.10 10.86 -1.82
C LYS A 83 -6.47 11.89 -0.88
N ASN A 84 -5.19 12.19 -1.09
CA ASN A 84 -4.61 13.39 -0.51
C ASN A 84 -5.38 14.56 -1.12
N ASP A 85 -6.29 15.14 -0.34
CA ASP A 85 -6.93 16.37 -0.75
C ASP A 85 -5.89 17.48 -0.69
N LYS A 86 -5.74 18.21 -1.80
CA LYS A 86 -4.80 19.34 -1.88
C LYS A 86 -5.12 20.37 -0.79
N GLU A 87 -6.40 20.50 -0.45
CA GLU A 87 -6.91 21.36 0.61
C GLU A 87 -6.33 20.99 1.98
N ILE A 88 -6.24 19.69 2.30
CA ILE A 88 -5.62 19.23 3.55
C ILE A 88 -4.11 19.51 3.52
N GLU A 89 -3.45 19.36 2.37
CA GLU A 89 -2.03 19.73 2.25
C GLU A 89 -1.81 21.23 2.46
N TYR A 90 -2.73 22.09 2.02
CA TYR A 90 -2.66 23.54 2.30
C TYR A 90 -2.83 23.83 3.80
N LEU A 91 -3.79 23.16 4.45
CA LEU A 91 -3.96 23.27 5.91
C LEU A 91 -2.73 22.79 6.68
N MET A 92 -2.12 21.68 6.27
CA MET A 92 -0.88 21.17 6.88
C MET A 92 0.23 22.21 6.83
N ASN A 93 0.38 22.91 5.70
CA ASN A 93 1.39 23.96 5.56
C ASN A 93 1.03 25.23 6.32
N TYR A 94 -0.25 25.61 6.36
CA TYR A 94 -0.72 26.80 7.06
C TYR A 94 -0.53 26.68 8.58
N PHE A 95 -0.96 25.54 9.14
CA PHE A 95 -0.86 25.27 10.58
C PHE A 95 0.44 24.57 10.98
N ASN A 96 1.32 24.28 10.01
CA ASN A 96 2.56 23.51 10.19
C ASN A 96 2.32 22.22 11.02
N CYS A 97 1.35 21.41 10.59
CA CYS A 97 0.88 20.25 11.32
C CYS A 97 0.81 18.97 10.47
N ASP A 98 0.66 17.83 11.15
CA ASP A 98 0.51 16.53 10.51
C ASP A 98 -0.87 16.38 9.84
N PHE A 99 -0.95 15.45 8.88
CA PHE A 99 -2.16 15.19 8.09
C PHE A 99 -3.40 14.91 8.95
N HIS A 100 -3.24 14.11 10.02
CA HIS A 100 -4.34 13.81 10.93
C HIS A 100 -4.86 15.06 11.64
N LEU A 101 -3.95 15.92 12.09
CA LEU A 101 -4.32 17.15 12.79
C LEU A 101 -4.96 18.16 11.83
N ALA A 102 -4.42 18.28 10.61
CA ALA A 102 -5.01 19.10 9.55
C ALA A 102 -6.43 18.63 9.18
N LYS A 103 -6.68 17.32 9.16
CA LYS A 103 -8.02 16.77 8.95
C LYS A 103 -8.98 17.15 10.09
N THR A 104 -8.55 17.03 11.34
CA THR A 104 -9.34 17.49 12.49
C THR A 104 -9.61 19.00 12.42
N TYR A 105 -8.63 19.80 12.00
CA TYR A 105 -8.81 21.23 11.81
C TYR A 105 -9.78 21.56 10.66
N SER A 106 -9.78 20.78 9.57
CA SER A 106 -10.75 20.96 8.49
C SER A 106 -12.21 20.81 8.95
N GLU A 107 -12.45 20.00 9.99
CA GLU A 107 -13.77 19.81 10.57
C GLU A 107 -14.14 20.89 11.61
N LEU A 108 -13.14 21.55 12.21
CA LEU A 108 -13.30 22.55 13.28
C LEU A 108 -13.37 23.99 12.77
N ILE A 109 -12.69 24.31 11.67
CA ILE A 109 -12.56 25.66 11.14
C ILE A 109 -13.85 26.07 10.42
N SER A 110 -14.18 27.37 10.45
CA SER A 110 -15.32 27.91 9.70
C SER A 110 -15.08 27.80 8.19
N LYS A 111 -16.15 27.58 7.41
CA LYS A 111 -16.05 27.47 5.95
C LYS A 111 -15.40 28.70 5.31
N GLU A 112 -15.65 29.88 5.85
CA GLU A 112 -15.10 31.15 5.37
C GLU A 112 -13.58 31.25 5.55
N GLU A 113 -13.07 30.80 6.71
CA GLU A 113 -11.62 30.77 6.98
C GLU A 113 -10.93 29.70 6.13
N PHE A 114 -11.58 28.55 5.96
CA PHE A 114 -11.08 27.48 5.11
C PHE A 114 -10.90 27.92 3.66
N GLU A 115 -11.89 28.60 3.06
CA GLU A 115 -11.80 29.14 1.70
C GLU A 115 -10.72 30.22 1.55
N LYS A 116 -10.52 31.08 2.56
CA LYS A 116 -9.44 32.08 2.57
C LYS A 116 -8.05 31.45 2.58
N ILE A 117 -7.89 30.36 3.34
CA ILE A 117 -6.62 29.62 3.39
C ILE A 117 -6.37 28.96 2.03
N ILE A 118 -7.38 28.33 1.43
CA ILE A 118 -7.23 27.68 0.12
C ILE A 118 -6.85 28.71 -0.95
N SER A 119 -7.57 29.82 -1.06
CA SER A 119 -7.29 30.86 -2.07
C SER A 119 -5.88 31.44 -1.95
N PHE A 120 -5.41 31.65 -0.71
CA PHE A 120 -4.03 32.10 -0.46
C PHE A 120 -2.96 31.16 -1.05
N TYR A 121 -3.18 29.84 -1.00
CA TYR A 121 -2.22 28.85 -1.54
C TYR A 121 -2.41 28.60 -3.03
N GLU A 122 -3.62 28.75 -3.57
CA GLU A 122 -3.89 28.64 -5.00
C GLU A 122 -3.30 29.83 -5.78
N ASP A 123 -3.51 31.06 -5.30
CA ASP A 123 -3.03 32.29 -5.94
C ASP A 123 -1.50 32.37 -6.01
N ARG A 124 -0.81 31.78 -5.03
CA ARG A 124 0.66 31.83 -4.91
C ARG A 124 1.36 30.69 -5.66
N GLY A 125 0.62 29.80 -6.32
CA GLY A 125 1.17 28.66 -7.05
C GLY A 125 1.88 27.69 -6.12
N TYR A 126 1.11 26.81 -5.46
CA TYR A 126 1.68 25.79 -4.57
C TYR A 126 2.69 24.88 -5.29
N LYS A 127 3.96 24.92 -4.85
CA LYS A 127 4.98 23.95 -5.25
C LYS A 127 4.98 22.78 -4.25
N GLN A 128 4.63 21.59 -4.72
CA GLN A 128 4.69 20.37 -3.92
C GLN A 128 6.12 20.19 -3.36
N THR A 129 6.28 20.31 -2.04
CA THR A 129 7.53 19.91 -1.39
C THR A 129 7.55 18.39 -1.31
N THR A 130 8.06 17.74 -2.35
CA THR A 130 8.31 16.29 -2.33
C THR A 130 9.48 16.00 -1.41
N LYS A 131 9.26 16.01 -0.08
CA LYS A 131 10.19 15.40 0.87
C LYS A 131 10.03 13.87 0.81
N ARG A 132 10.54 13.27 -0.27
CA ARG A 132 10.91 11.84 -0.24
C ARG A 132 12.05 11.70 0.76
N ARG A 133 11.75 11.27 1.99
CA ARG A 133 12.76 10.68 2.87
C ARG A 133 13.29 9.44 2.14
N LYS A 134 14.45 9.57 1.49
CA LYS A 134 15.28 8.43 1.10
C LYS A 134 15.69 7.75 2.41
N LYS A 135 15.13 6.57 2.67
CA LYS A 135 15.79 5.56 3.48
C LYS A 135 16.68 4.74 2.56
#